data_AF-V7AIW9-F1
#
_entry.id   AF-V7AIW9-F1
#
_cell.length_a   1.000
_cell.length_b   1.000
_cell.length_c   1.000
_cell.angle_alpha   90.00
_cell.angle_beta   90.00
_cell.angle_gamma   90.00
#
_symmetry.space_group_name_H-M   'P 1'
#
loop_
_entity.id
_entity.type
_entity.pdbx_description
1 polymer ?
#
loop_
_entity_poly.entity_id
_entity_poly.type
_entity_poly.pdbx_seq_one_letter_code
_entity_poly.pdbx_strand_id
1 'polypeptide(L)' 'MAGYSGMLMILFKVLLATTIVLVISSGVRSQDPPKCPGTCSQFPDCDAQCRFIGYGAGKCTGKLCCCSFDLQQFV' A
#
# COMPACT_ATOMS: atom_id res chain seq x y z
N MET A 1 0.49 -46.64 -12.50
CA MET A 1 0.17 -45.20 -12.43
C MET A 1 -0.39 -44.89 -11.03
N ALA A 2 0.46 -44.60 -10.06
CA ALA A 2 0.03 -44.31 -8.67
C ALA A 2 0.97 -43.32 -7.96
N GLY A 3 2.26 -43.32 -8.30
CA GLY A 3 3.23 -42.35 -7.78
C GLY A 3 3.02 -40.91 -8.26
N TYR A 4 2.38 -40.72 -9.41
CA TYR A 4 2.10 -39.38 -9.96
C TYR A 4 1.12 -38.60 -9.07
N SER A 5 0.18 -39.29 -8.42
CA SER A 5 -0.85 -38.66 -7.56
C SER A 5 -0.26 -38.09 -6.26
N GLY A 6 0.66 -38.84 -5.62
CA GLY A 6 1.34 -38.40 -4.40
C GLY A 6 2.37 -37.30 -4.66
N MET A 7 3.22 -37.47 -5.68
CA MET A 7 4.20 -36.46 -6.08
C MET A 7 3.55 -35.14 -6.50
N LEU A 8 2.43 -35.18 -7.26
CA LEU A 8 1.68 -33.97 -7.60
C LEU A 8 1.08 -33.28 -6.39
N MET A 9 0.52 -34.03 -5.43
CA MET A 9 -0.01 -33.43 -4.21
C MET A 9 1.07 -32.70 -3.42
N ILE A 10 2.26 -33.30 -3.31
CA ILE A 10 3.40 -32.69 -2.61
C ILE A 10 3.86 -31.42 -3.36
N LEU A 11 4.02 -31.50 -4.68
CA LEU A 11 4.41 -30.35 -5.50
C LEU A 11 3.42 -29.19 -5.38
N PHE A 12 2.12 -29.49 -5.42
CA PHE A 12 1.05 -28.49 -5.30
C PHE A 12 1.04 -27.81 -3.92
N LYS A 13 1.28 -28.58 -2.85
CA LYS A 13 1.44 -28.05 -1.49
C LYS A 13 2.61 -27.08 -1.39
N VAL A 14 3.74 -27.41 -2.01
CA VAL A 14 4.94 -26.56 -2.02
C VAL A 14 4.68 -25.27 -2.80
N LEU A 15 4.06 -25.36 -3.98
CA LEU A 15 3.67 -24.18 -4.79
C LEU A 15 2.72 -23.24 -4.05
N LEU A 16 1.73 -23.78 -3.33
CA LEU A 16 0.83 -22.96 -2.52
C LEU A 16 1.57 -22.30 -1.35
N ALA A 17 2.43 -23.04 -0.64
CA ALA A 17 3.18 -22.49 0.47
C ALA A 17 4.13 -21.35 0.02
N THR A 18 4.85 -21.53 -1.09
CA THR A 18 5.78 -20.52 -1.60
C THR A 18 5.07 -19.27 -2.10
N THR A 19 3.93 -19.42 -2.79
CA THR A 19 3.12 -18.28 -3.25
C THR A 19 2.53 -17.49 -2.08
N ILE A 20 2.04 -18.15 -1.02
CA ILE A 20 1.56 -17.48 0.20
C ILE A 20 2.70 -16.69 0.88
N VAL A 21 3.87 -17.31 1.04
CA VAL A 21 5.04 -16.63 1.64
C VAL A 21 5.47 -15.43 0.79
N LEU A 22 5.46 -15.56 -0.54
CA LEU A 22 5.74 -14.46 -1.47
C LEU A 22 4.72 -13.33 -1.33
N VAL A 23 3.42 -13.64 -1.23
CA VAL A 23 2.36 -12.62 -1.07
C VAL A 23 2.52 -11.89 0.27
N ILE A 24 2.77 -12.61 1.37
CA ILE A 24 2.97 -11.99 2.69
C ILE A 24 4.24 -11.13 2.70
N SER A 25 5.34 -11.63 2.13
CA SER A 25 6.63 -10.92 2.07
C SER A 25 6.61 -9.73 1.12
N SER A 26 5.81 -9.81 0.04
CA SER A 26 5.64 -8.70 -0.90
C SER A 26 4.95 -7.50 -0.27
N GLY A 27 4.45 -7.64 0.97
CA GLY A 27 3.94 -6.57 1.79
C GLY A 27 3.03 -5.71 0.95
N VAL A 28 1.81 -6.18 0.68
CA VAL A 28 0.76 -5.38 0.04
C VAL A 28 0.70 -4.06 0.80
N ARG A 29 1.45 -3.08 0.30
CA ARG A 29 1.34 -1.69 0.68
C ARG A 29 0.04 -1.33 0.03
N SER A 30 -1.04 -1.64 0.73
CA SER A 30 -2.32 -0.97 0.58
C SER A 30 -1.93 0.50 0.56
N GLN A 31 -1.81 1.07 -0.63
CA GLN A 31 -1.80 2.49 -0.79
C GLN A 31 -3.16 2.88 -0.28
N ASP A 32 -3.24 3.16 1.02
CA ASP A 32 -4.40 3.78 1.61
C ASP A 32 -4.72 4.95 0.69
N PRO A 33 -5.95 5.02 0.15
CA PRO A 33 -6.30 6.04 -0.80
C PRO A 33 -5.98 7.40 -0.18
N PRO A 34 -5.35 8.31 -0.94
CA PRO A 34 -4.85 9.57 -0.42
C PRO A 34 -5.98 10.28 0.34
N LYS A 35 -5.73 10.55 1.64
CA LYS A 35 -6.73 11.12 2.53
C LYS A 35 -6.74 12.61 2.27
N CYS A 36 -7.81 13.15 1.69
CA CYS A 36 -7.91 14.57 1.41
C CYS A 36 -8.79 15.26 2.47
N PRO A 37 -8.20 15.82 3.56
CA PRO A 37 -8.98 16.39 4.67
C PRO A 37 -9.77 17.65 4.29
N GLY A 38 -9.39 18.36 3.24
CA GLY A 38 -10.07 19.60 2.85
C GLY A 38 -9.40 20.32 1.70
N THR A 39 -9.63 21.63 1.60
CA THR A 39 -9.08 22.46 0.53
C THR A 39 -7.77 23.12 0.91
N CYS A 40 -6.93 23.42 -0.07
CA CYS A 40 -5.67 24.16 0.12
C CYS A 40 -5.89 25.60 0.60
N SER A 41 -7.09 26.14 0.40
CA SER A 41 -7.49 27.43 0.94
C SER A 41 -7.75 27.39 2.46
N GLN A 42 -8.14 26.24 2.99
CA GLN A 42 -8.29 26.02 4.44
C GLN A 42 -6.97 25.68 5.13
N PHE A 43 -6.08 24.98 4.42
CA PHE A 43 -4.78 24.56 4.94
C PHE A 43 -3.66 25.16 4.09
N PRO A 44 -3.18 26.38 4.40
CA PRO A 44 -2.09 27.01 3.66
C PRO A 44 -0.81 26.15 3.67
N ASP A 45 -0.58 25.44 4.78
CA ASP A 45 0.47 24.43 4.94
C ASP A 45 -0.14 23.02 5.02
N CYS A 46 -0.65 22.55 3.87
CA CYS A 46 -1.22 21.21 3.73
C CYS A 46 -0.25 20.10 4.19
N ASP A 47 1.04 20.23 3.89
CA ASP A 47 2.05 19.25 4.28
C ASP A 47 2.22 19.16 5.81
N ALA A 48 2.32 20.31 6.49
CA ALA A 48 2.44 20.35 7.94
C ALA A 48 1.19 19.78 8.63
N GLN A 49 0.00 20.08 8.10
CA GLN A 49 -1.25 19.50 8.59
C GLN A 49 -1.26 17.98 8.45
N CYS A 50 -0.88 17.45 7.28
CA CYS A 50 -0.80 16.01 7.03
C CYS A 50 0.20 15.32 7.97
N ARG A 51 1.36 15.95 8.23
CA ARG A 51 2.33 15.45 9.22
C ARG A 51 1.79 15.48 10.64
N PHE A 52 1.05 16.51 11.00
CA PHE A 52 0.42 16.63 12.32
C PHE A 52 -0.59 15.50 12.59
N ILE A 53 -1.36 15.08 11.57
CA ILE A 53 -2.30 13.95 11.68
C ILE A 53 -1.63 12.57 11.48
N GLY A 54 -0.31 12.52 11.31
CA GLY A 54 0.48 11.27 11.26
C GLY A 54 0.82 10.75 9.87
N TYR A 55 0.52 11.48 8.79
CA TYR A 55 0.89 11.11 7.42
C TYR A 55 2.33 11.55 7.10
N GLY A 56 2.99 10.90 6.13
CA GLY A 56 4.39 11.19 5.79
C GLY A 56 4.58 12.52 5.04
N ALA A 57 3.61 12.86 4.18
CA ALA A 57 3.60 14.11 3.41
C ALA A 57 2.19 14.51 3.00
N GLY A 58 2.03 15.77 2.62
CA GLY A 58 0.80 16.31 2.05
C GLY A 58 1.07 17.22 0.86
N LYS A 59 0.24 17.14 -0.18
CA LYS A 59 0.32 18.07 -1.32
C LYS A 59 -1.05 18.56 -1.73
N CYS A 60 -1.05 19.79 -2.23
CA CYS A 60 -2.19 20.38 -2.91
C CYS A 60 -2.33 19.84 -4.33
N THR A 61 -3.31 18.96 -4.52
CA THR A 61 -3.72 18.48 -5.85
C THR A 61 -4.86 19.37 -6.33
N GLY A 62 -4.51 20.42 -7.09
CA GLY A 62 -5.45 21.44 -7.53
C GLY A 62 -5.93 22.30 -6.36
N LYS A 63 -7.20 22.14 -5.95
CA LYS A 63 -7.80 22.86 -4.81
C LYS A 63 -7.89 22.03 -3.53
N LEU A 64 -7.60 20.73 -3.61
CA LEU A 64 -7.73 19.79 -2.50
C LEU A 64 -6.37 19.51 -1.88
N CYS A 65 -6.30 19.58 -0.56
CA CYS A 65 -5.16 19.14 0.22
C CYS A 65 -5.29 17.63 0.42
N CYS A 66 -4.30 16.86 -0.04
CA CYS A 66 -4.29 15.39 0.05
C CYS A 66 -3.02 14.89 0.74
N CYS A 67 -3.21 13.98 1.69
CA CYS A 67 -2.17 13.37 2.51
C CYS A 67 -1.87 11.95 2.06
N SER A 68 -0.59 11.59 2.05
CA SER A 68 -0.14 10.21 1.82
C SER A 68 0.91 9.79 2.85
N PHE A 69 0.90 8.50 3.20
CA PHE A 69 1.95 7.88 4.02
C PHE A 69 3.23 7.59 3.22
N ASP A 70 3.15 7.69 1.90
CA ASP A 70 4.24 7.42 0.97
C ASP A 70 4.76 8.72 0.37
N LEU A 71 6.00 9.11 0.74
CA LEU A 71 6.70 10.26 0.18
C LEU A 71 7.06 10.09 -1.31
N GLN A 72 7.06 8.86 -1.86
CA GLN A 72 7.34 8.58 -3.26
C GLN A 72 6.14 8.80 -4.18
N GLN A 73 4.91 8.96 -3.65
CA GLN A 73 3.73 9.33 -4.46
C GLN A 73 3.77 10.77 -4.99
N PHE A 74 4.72 11.59 -4.52
CA PHE A 74 4.82 13.00 -4.87
C PHE A 74 6.15 13.40 -5.56
N VAL A 75 7.06 12.43 -5.76
CA VAL A 75 8.30 12.57 -6.55
C VAL A 75 8.00 12.44 -8.04
#